data_AF-A0A960DPF1-F1
#
_entry.id   AF-A0A960DPF1-F1
#
_cell.length_a   1.000
_cell.length_b   1.000
_cell.length_c   1.000
_cell.angle_alpha   90.00
_cell.angle_beta   90.00
_cell.angle_gamma   90.00
#
_symmetry.space_group_name_H-M   'P 1'
#
loop_
_entity.id
_entity.type
_entity.pdbx_description
1 polymer ?
#
loop_
_entity_poly.entity_id
_entity_poly.type
_entity_poly.pdbx_seq_one_letter_code
_entity_poly.pdbx_strand_id
1 'polypeptide(L)'
;ALLPGVTDPAATAVQLAMTTIGLAHTGVATGTRFEVHGDAGAADRAALAHRLLANDVIERWADGPIEPHFVDEHATADHSVEHVDVRHLDDDALMDVSRERGLSLDLAELQAVAAHFRAAGRAPTDVELETLAQTWSEH
;
A
#
# COMPACT_ATOMS: atom_id res chain seq x y z
N ALA A 1 -9.99 -3.80 13.59
CA ALA A 1 -9.28 -2.50 13.51
C ALA A 1 -8.41 -2.52 12.26
N LEU A 2 -8.09 -1.37 11.69
CA LEU A 2 -7.28 -1.32 10.46
C LEU A 2 -5.85 -1.87 10.67
N LEU A 3 -5.29 -2.45 9.62
CA LEU A 3 -3.89 -2.84 9.56
C LEU A 3 -2.98 -1.60 9.55
N PRO A 4 -1.73 -1.69 10.07
CA PRO A 4 -0.75 -0.63 9.91
C PRO A 4 -0.57 -0.22 8.44
N GLY A 5 -0.50 1.08 8.18
CA GLY A 5 -0.38 1.63 6.82
C GLY A 5 -1.70 1.78 6.06
N VAL A 6 -2.80 1.21 6.56
CA VAL A 6 -4.14 1.46 5.99
C VAL A 6 -4.66 2.79 6.51
N THR A 7 -5.18 3.60 5.60
CA THR A 7 -5.74 4.92 5.92
C THR A 7 -7.00 4.77 6.75
N ASP A 8 -7.11 5.56 7.84
CA ASP A 8 -8.32 5.68 8.67
C ASP A 8 -8.95 7.08 8.50
N PRO A 9 -9.89 7.26 7.57
CA PRO A 9 -10.54 8.56 7.34
C PRO A 9 -11.38 9.01 8.54
N ALA A 10 -11.95 8.07 9.29
CA ALA A 10 -12.78 8.39 10.45
C ALA A 10 -11.92 8.93 11.61
N ALA A 11 -10.75 8.31 11.87
CA ALA A 11 -9.79 8.84 12.82
C ALA A 11 -9.29 10.23 12.41
N THR A 12 -9.00 10.43 11.12
CA THR A 12 -8.58 11.74 10.58
C THR A 12 -9.64 12.81 10.82
N ALA A 13 -10.91 12.49 10.59
CA ALA A 13 -12.02 13.41 10.83
C ALA A 13 -12.18 13.75 12.32
N VAL A 14 -11.99 12.77 13.21
CA VAL A 14 -12.02 13.01 14.67
C VAL A 14 -10.85 13.89 15.09
N GLN A 15 -9.64 13.66 14.59
CA GLN A 15 -8.47 14.52 14.87
C GLN A 15 -8.69 15.97 14.41
N LEU A 16 -9.29 16.16 13.23
CA LEU A 16 -9.65 17.47 12.75
C LEU A 16 -10.66 18.16 13.68
N ALA A 17 -11.71 17.44 14.09
CA ALA A 17 -12.72 17.95 15.01
C ALA A 17 -12.10 18.33 16.37
N MET A 18 -11.24 17.48 16.93
CA MET A 18 -10.49 17.74 18.16
C MET A 18 -9.67 19.02 18.07
N THR A 19 -8.89 19.17 17.00
CA THR A 19 -8.08 20.37 16.75
C THR A 19 -8.96 21.62 16.64
N THR A 20 -10.09 21.51 15.95
CA THR A 20 -11.03 22.63 15.75
C THR A 20 -11.59 23.16 17.06
N ILE A 21 -11.81 22.29 18.06
CA ILE A 21 -12.32 22.68 19.38
C ILE A 21 -11.21 22.94 20.41
N GLY A 22 -9.94 23.00 19.98
CA GLY A 22 -8.80 23.35 20.83
C GLY A 22 -8.33 22.23 21.75
N LEU A 23 -8.64 20.96 21.45
CA LEU A 23 -8.06 19.82 22.16
C LEU A 23 -6.61 19.56 21.70
N ALA A 24 -5.81 19.03 22.61
CA ALA A 24 -4.44 18.63 22.30
C ALA A 24 -4.42 17.54 21.22
N HIS A 25 -3.39 17.60 20.35
CA HIS A 25 -3.15 16.58 19.36
C HIS A 25 -2.82 15.25 20.05
N THR A 26 -3.55 14.20 19.70
CA THR A 26 -3.34 12.83 20.19
C THR A 26 -3.61 11.84 19.07
N GLY A 27 -2.97 10.67 19.11
CA GLY A 27 -3.25 9.59 18.18
C GLY A 27 -4.71 9.13 18.28
N VAL A 28 -5.41 9.08 17.14
CA VAL A 28 -6.78 8.55 17.06
C VAL A 28 -6.77 7.40 16.09
N ALA A 29 -7.45 6.32 16.45
CA ALA A 29 -7.66 5.16 15.60
C ALA A 29 -9.09 4.67 15.81
N THR A 30 -9.69 4.10 14.78
CA THR A 30 -11.02 3.52 14.85
C THR A 30 -10.99 2.00 14.71
N GLY A 31 -12.08 1.38 15.17
CA GLY A 31 -12.27 -0.05 15.06
C GLY A 31 -13.67 -0.45 15.47
N THR A 32 -14.06 -1.65 15.05
CA THR A 32 -15.35 -2.24 15.38
C THR A 32 -15.17 -3.29 16.46
N ARG A 33 -16.04 -3.25 17.48
CA ARG A 33 -16.13 -4.28 18.52
C ARG A 33 -17.37 -5.14 18.28
N PHE A 34 -17.16 -6.44 18.18
CA PHE A 34 -18.23 -7.43 18.10
C PHE A 34 -18.40 -8.13 19.44
N GLU A 35 -19.64 -8.29 19.89
CA GLU A 35 -19.99 -9.14 21.02
C GLU A 35 -20.64 -10.42 20.49
N VAL A 36 -20.04 -11.57 20.79
CA VAL A 36 -20.52 -12.89 20.35
C VAL A 36 -21.23 -13.54 21.54
N HIS A 37 -22.51 -13.86 21.38
CA HIS A 37 -23.31 -14.54 22.38
C HIS A 37 -23.58 -15.99 21.97
N GLY A 38 -23.47 -16.92 22.92
CA GLY A 38 -23.69 -18.35 22.70
C GLY A 38 -22.45 -19.19 23.02
N ASP A 39 -22.52 -20.48 22.71
CA ASP A 39 -21.42 -21.41 22.88
C ASP A 39 -20.48 -21.31 21.66
N ALA A 40 -19.57 -20.34 21.69
CA ALA A 40 -18.57 -20.11 20.66
C ALA A 40 -17.17 -20.17 21.28
N GLY A 41 -16.45 -21.25 20.96
CA GLY A 41 -15.08 -21.44 21.39
C GLY A 41 -14.12 -20.48 20.67
N ALA A 42 -12.85 -20.50 21.06
CA ALA A 42 -11.82 -19.66 20.43
C ALA A 42 -11.71 -19.93 18.91
N ALA A 43 -11.82 -21.20 18.49
CA ALA A 43 -11.78 -21.58 17.09
C ALA A 43 -12.96 -21.00 16.28
N ASP A 44 -14.17 -21.01 16.87
CA ASP A 44 -15.36 -20.46 16.22
C ASP A 44 -15.26 -18.95 16.07
N ARG A 45 -14.77 -18.25 17.11
CA ARG A 45 -14.56 -16.80 17.04
C ARG A 45 -13.50 -16.41 16.02
N ALA A 46 -12.40 -17.17 15.93
CA ALA A 46 -11.39 -16.97 14.89
C ALA A 46 -11.99 -17.18 13.48
N ALA A 47 -12.80 -18.23 13.29
CA ALA A 47 -13.46 -18.49 12.02
C ALA A 47 -14.46 -17.38 11.65
N LEU A 48 -15.21 -16.86 12.61
CA LEU A 48 -16.11 -15.71 12.41
C LEU A 48 -15.33 -14.45 12.03
N ALA A 49 -14.22 -14.18 12.73
CA ALA A 49 -13.37 -13.03 12.45
C ALA A 49 -12.86 -13.05 11.00
N HIS A 50 -12.17 -14.12 10.59
CA HIS A 50 -11.56 -14.24 9.27
C HIS A 50 -12.56 -14.33 8.11
N ARG A 51 -13.75 -14.90 8.35
CA ARG A 51 -14.70 -15.18 7.26
C ARG A 51 -15.80 -14.14 7.11
N LEU A 52 -16.08 -13.36 8.15
CA LEU A 52 -17.28 -12.53 8.19
C LEU A 52 -17.05 -11.15 8.81
N LEU A 53 -16.28 -11.04 9.89
CA LEU A 53 -16.26 -9.83 10.71
C LEU A 53 -15.08 -8.90 10.41
N ALA A 54 -14.01 -9.40 9.81
CA ALA A 54 -12.85 -8.63 9.41
C ALA A 54 -12.50 -8.90 7.96
N ASN A 55 -12.13 -7.85 7.23
CA ASN A 55 -11.50 -7.96 5.93
C ASN A 55 -9.99 -8.12 6.12
N ASP A 56 -9.48 -9.35 6.01
CA ASP A 56 -8.06 -9.68 6.21
C ASP A 56 -7.08 -8.89 5.31
N VAL A 57 -7.55 -8.24 4.24
CA VAL A 57 -6.72 -7.39 3.37
C VAL A 57 -6.39 -6.04 4.02
N ILE A 58 -7.31 -5.50 4.83
CA ILE A 58 -7.19 -4.13 5.37
C ILE A 58 -7.40 -4.05 6.89
N GLU A 59 -7.84 -5.11 7.53
CA GLU A 59 -8.18 -5.17 8.94
C GLU A 59 -7.47 -6.32 9.66
N ARG A 60 -7.26 -6.11 10.95
CA ARG A 60 -6.83 -7.11 11.93
C ARG A 60 -7.82 -7.20 13.08
N TRP A 61 -7.78 -8.33 13.77
CA TRP A 61 -8.68 -8.64 14.87
C TRP A 61 -7.90 -9.22 16.06
N ALA A 62 -8.54 -9.20 17.23
CA ALA A 62 -8.04 -9.80 18.45
C ALA A 62 -9.21 -10.30 19.32
N ASP A 63 -9.00 -11.35 20.11
CA ASP A 63 -9.91 -11.74 21.19
C ASP A 63 -9.79 -10.75 22.36
N GLY A 64 -10.52 -9.62 22.27
CA GLY A 64 -10.55 -8.59 23.31
C GLY A 64 -10.11 -7.21 22.81
N PRO A 65 -9.63 -6.33 23.72
CA PRO A 65 -9.09 -5.03 23.33
C PRO A 65 -7.96 -5.18 22.31
N ILE A 66 -7.97 -4.32 21.30
CA ILE A 66 -6.93 -4.26 20.28
C ILE A 66 -6.17 -2.95 20.44
N GLU A 67 -4.85 -3.06 20.63
CA GLU A 67 -3.99 -1.90 20.77
C GLU A 67 -4.00 -1.11 19.46
N PRO A 68 -4.34 0.19 19.44
CA PRO A 68 -4.31 0.98 18.21
C PRO A 68 -2.89 1.07 17.64
N HIS A 69 -2.78 1.16 16.31
CA HIS A 69 -1.51 1.45 15.64
C HIS A 69 -1.54 2.87 15.09
N PHE A 70 -0.45 3.58 15.30
CA PHE A 70 -0.22 4.93 14.76
C PHE A 70 1.03 4.89 13.88
N VAL A 71 1.08 5.76 12.89
CA VAL A 71 2.31 5.99 12.12
C VAL A 71 3.35 6.55 13.07
N ASP A 72 4.56 6.00 13.04
CA ASP A 72 5.67 6.56 13.80
C ASP A 72 6.09 7.90 13.18
N GLU A 73 5.77 8.99 13.86
CA GLU A 73 6.12 10.36 13.44
C GLU A 73 7.64 10.63 13.47
N HIS A 74 8.43 9.74 14.10
CA HIS A 74 9.89 9.81 14.13
C HIS A 74 10.56 8.92 13.08
N ALA A 75 9.78 8.15 12.30
CA ALA A 75 10.32 7.34 11.24
C ALA A 75 10.95 8.24 10.16
N THR A 76 12.23 8.03 9.89
CA THR A 76 12.91 8.68 8.76
C THR A 76 12.52 7.95 7.49
N ALA A 77 11.84 8.65 6.57
CA ALA A 77 11.61 8.12 5.25
C ALA A 77 12.95 8.00 4.51
N ASP A 78 13.18 6.83 3.89
CA ASP A 78 14.23 6.71 2.89
C ASP A 78 13.74 7.40 1.61
N HIS A 79 14.51 8.36 1.12
CA HIS A 79 14.22 9.13 -0.09
C HIS A 79 15.15 8.73 -1.24
N SER A 80 15.68 7.50 -1.21
CA SER A 80 16.46 6.97 -2.32
C SER A 80 15.62 6.91 -3.59
N VAL A 81 16.19 7.38 -4.69
CA VAL A 81 15.63 7.20 -6.03
C VAL A 81 16.37 6.06 -6.70
N GLU A 82 15.65 5.02 -7.13
CA GLU A 82 16.25 3.94 -7.89
C GLU A 82 16.33 4.31 -9.38
N HIS A 83 17.45 3.99 -10.02
CA HIS A 83 17.61 4.13 -11.47
C HIS A 83 17.61 2.75 -12.14
N VAL A 84 16.62 2.50 -13.01
CA VAL A 84 16.40 1.19 -13.63
C VAL A 84 16.92 1.20 -15.06
N ASP A 85 18.12 0.67 -15.30
CA ASP A 85 18.72 0.75 -16.64
C ASP A 85 18.12 -0.24 -17.63
N VAL A 86 17.22 0.26 -18.47
CA VAL A 86 16.57 -0.49 -19.56
C VAL A 86 17.19 -0.22 -20.95
N ARG A 87 18.17 0.68 -21.05
CA ARG A 87 18.61 1.26 -22.34
C ARG A 87 19.30 0.26 -23.25
N HIS A 88 19.90 -0.78 -22.70
CA HIS A 88 20.74 -1.73 -23.44
C HIS A 88 20.36 -3.19 -23.17
N LEU A 89 19.17 -3.40 -22.59
CA LEU A 89 18.62 -4.73 -22.39
C LEU A 89 18.13 -5.31 -23.72
N ASP A 90 18.25 -6.63 -23.86
CA ASP A 90 17.58 -7.37 -24.92
C ASP A 90 16.10 -7.59 -24.58
N ASP A 91 15.36 -8.17 -25.53
CA ASP A 91 13.92 -8.35 -25.42
C ASP A 91 13.55 -9.21 -24.20
N ASP A 92 14.30 -10.27 -23.92
CA ASP A 92 14.06 -11.15 -22.77
C ASP A 92 14.30 -10.40 -21.45
N ALA A 93 15.41 -9.67 -21.32
CA ALA A 93 15.71 -8.88 -20.12
C ALA A 93 14.74 -7.72 -19.91
N LEU A 94 14.23 -7.09 -20.99
CA LEU A 94 13.16 -6.09 -20.88
C LEU A 94 11.88 -6.70 -20.31
N MET A 95 11.49 -7.88 -20.78
CA MET A 95 10.31 -8.59 -20.26
C MET A 95 10.49 -9.03 -18.81
N ASP A 96 11.71 -9.39 -18.41
CA ASP A 96 12.03 -9.71 -17.02
C ASP A 96 11.86 -8.49 -16.10
N VAL A 97 12.35 -7.32 -16.50
CA VAL A 97 12.13 -6.06 -15.77
C VAL A 97 10.63 -5.76 -15.62
N SER A 98 9.84 -5.94 -16.69
CA SER A 98 8.38 -5.75 -16.64
C SER A 98 7.71 -6.68 -15.63
N ARG A 99 8.13 -7.95 -15.58
CA ARG A 99 7.56 -8.95 -14.67
C ARG A 99 7.94 -8.70 -13.21
N GLU A 100 9.21 -8.42 -12.95
CA GLU A 100 9.73 -8.21 -11.60
C GLU A 100 9.11 -6.97 -10.93
N ARG A 101 8.86 -5.93 -11.72
CA ARG A 101 8.28 -4.66 -11.24
C ARG A 101 6.78 -4.54 -11.44
N GLY A 102 6.13 -5.56 -12.01
CA GLY A 102 4.68 -5.54 -12.26
C GLY A 102 4.24 -4.42 -13.22
N LEU A 103 5.08 -4.03 -14.18
CA LEU A 103 4.80 -2.92 -15.10
C LEU A 103 3.65 -3.22 -16.06
N SER A 104 3.39 -4.50 -16.33
CA SER A 104 2.34 -4.95 -17.27
C SER A 104 2.46 -4.34 -18.68
N LEU A 105 3.67 -3.92 -19.07
CA LEU A 105 3.99 -3.42 -20.40
C LEU A 105 4.31 -4.58 -21.34
N ASP A 106 3.86 -4.48 -22.58
CA ASP A 106 4.27 -5.39 -23.65
C ASP A 106 5.68 -5.08 -24.19
N LEU A 107 6.20 -5.97 -25.03
CA LEU A 107 7.55 -5.83 -25.57
C LEU A 107 7.72 -4.56 -26.42
N ALA A 108 6.72 -4.16 -27.21
CA ALA A 108 6.81 -2.99 -28.07
C ALA A 108 6.84 -1.70 -27.23
N GLU A 109 6.05 -1.65 -26.17
CA GLU A 109 6.06 -0.55 -25.20
C GLU A 109 7.41 -0.47 -24.47
N LEU A 110 7.94 -1.60 -23.99
CA LEU A 110 9.26 -1.66 -23.34
C LEU A 110 10.38 -1.20 -24.27
N GLN A 111 10.34 -1.61 -25.54
CA GLN A 111 11.29 -1.15 -26.56
C GLN A 111 11.19 0.36 -26.80
N ALA A 112 9.97 0.91 -26.81
CA ALA A 112 9.75 2.35 -26.94
C ALA A 112 10.31 3.13 -25.74
N VAL A 113 10.09 2.63 -24.52
CA VAL A 113 10.68 3.19 -23.29
C VAL A 113 12.20 3.13 -23.33
N ALA A 114 12.79 1.98 -23.68
CA ALA A 114 14.23 1.81 -23.80
C ALA A 114 14.83 2.76 -24.86
N ALA A 115 14.16 2.92 -26.01
CA ALA A 115 14.57 3.85 -27.05
C ALA A 115 14.52 5.31 -26.57
N HIS A 116 13.46 5.70 -25.85
CA HIS A 116 13.33 7.03 -25.27
C HIS A 116 14.50 7.36 -24.32
N PHE A 117 14.77 6.48 -23.35
CA PHE A 117 15.82 6.70 -22.37
C PHE A 117 17.24 6.57 -22.94
N ARG A 118 17.41 5.79 -24.01
CA ARG A 118 18.64 5.79 -24.81
C ARG A 118 18.87 7.13 -25.49
N ALA A 119 17.84 7.72 -26.10
CA ALA A 119 17.92 9.04 -26.72
C ALA A 119 18.15 10.16 -25.67
N ALA A 120 17.57 10.02 -24.48
CA ALA A 120 17.78 10.95 -23.37
C ALA A 120 19.16 10.82 -22.70
N GLY A 121 19.92 9.75 -23.00
CA GLY A 121 21.26 9.52 -22.45
C GLY A 121 21.29 9.14 -20.96
N ARG A 122 20.17 8.75 -20.37
CA ARG A 122 20.07 8.40 -18.93
C ARG A 122 19.09 7.26 -18.69
N ALA A 123 19.28 6.52 -17.61
CA ALA A 123 18.28 5.53 -17.16
C ALA A 123 17.02 6.25 -16.61
N PRO A 124 15.82 5.63 -16.74
CA PRO A 124 14.66 6.06 -15.99
C PRO A 124 14.89 5.94 -14.50
N THR A 125 14.20 6.77 -13.73
CA THR A 125 13.92 6.50 -12.33
C THR A 125 12.82 5.44 -12.21
N ASP A 126 12.76 4.74 -11.08
CA ASP A 126 11.63 3.89 -10.67
C ASP A 126 10.27 4.55 -10.94
N VAL A 127 10.06 5.76 -10.44
CA VAL A 127 8.81 6.52 -10.57
C VAL A 127 8.50 6.85 -12.03
N GLU A 128 9.49 7.23 -12.84
CA GLU A 128 9.26 7.49 -14.27
C GLU A 128 8.80 6.24 -15.01
N LEU A 129 9.41 5.09 -14.70
CA LEU A 129 9.08 3.82 -15.32
C LEU A 129 7.67 3.35 -14.91
N GLU A 130 7.35 3.42 -13.62
CA GLU A 130 6.02 3.09 -13.09
C GLU A 130 4.94 4.04 -13.63
N THR A 131 5.25 5.33 -13.78
CA THR A 131 4.31 6.32 -14.34
C THR A 131 3.97 5.99 -15.79
N LEU A 132 4.97 5.63 -16.60
CA LEU A 132 4.75 5.19 -17.98
C LEU A 132 3.90 3.92 -18.02
N ALA A 133 4.24 2.92 -17.20
CA ALA A 133 3.48 1.68 -17.07
C ALA A 133 2.01 1.92 -16.72
N GLN A 134 1.73 2.73 -15.69
CA GLN A 134 0.36 3.07 -15.27
C GLN A 134 -0.42 3.87 -16.32
N THR A 135 0.25 4.69 -17.11
CA THR A 135 -0.42 5.53 -18.13
C THR A 135 -0.73 4.74 -19.39
N TRP A 136 0.07 3.73 -19.71
CA TRP A 136 -0.04 2.96 -20.96
C TRP A 136 -0.69 1.60 -20.78
N SER A 137 -0.79 1.09 -19.54
CA SER A 137 -1.52 -0.14 -19.25
C SER A 137 -2.95 -0.09 -19.81
N GLU A 138 -3.38 -1.15 -20.48
CA GLU A 138 -4.79 -1.34 -20.86
C GLU A 138 -5.64 -1.58 -19.60
N HIS A 139 -6.19 -0.50 -19.06
CA HIS A 139 -7.16 -0.48 -17.95
C HIS A 139 -8.38 0.37 -18.31
#